data_AF-A0A961FVK5-F1
#
_entry.id   AF-A0A961FVK5-F1
#
_cell.length_a   1.000
_cell.length_b   1.000
_cell.length_c   1.000
_cell.angle_alpha   90.00
_cell.angle_beta   90.00
_cell.angle_gamma   90.00
#
_symmetry.space_group_name_H-M   'P 1'
#
loop_
_entity.id
_entity.type
_entity.pdbx_description
1 polymer ?
#
loop_
_entity_poly.entity_id
_entity_poly.type
_entity_poly.pdbx_seq_one_letter_code
_entity_poly.pdbx_strand_id
1 'polypeptide(L)'
;MADFDRLDARFRIEKEIWARIPAYGAYGFAVFRLKAGEKRQNVHPMAFSFPTADPSRIFFPTVHIHDGTVHQKEVFDHSLYCQTASSEVKMTWRESTGHARQFASTDRSRGTIRPDEHVYKTSLFGKLDNTDTWIRAV
;
A
#
# COMPACT_ATOMS: atom_id res chain seq x y z
N MET A 1 -15.34 2.75 -12.09
CA MET A 1 -16.13 1.89 -11.17
C MET A 1 -16.93 0.80 -11.89
N ALA A 2 -17.52 1.04 -13.07
CA ALA A 2 -18.30 0.01 -13.79
C ALA A 2 -17.55 -1.31 -14.02
N ASP A 3 -16.22 -1.30 -14.16
CA ASP A 3 -15.42 -2.52 -14.30
C ASP A 3 -15.53 -3.48 -13.10
N PHE A 4 -15.81 -2.99 -11.89
CA PHE A 4 -16.03 -3.84 -10.73
C PHE A 4 -17.30 -4.69 -10.83
N ASP A 5 -18.27 -4.29 -11.66
CA ASP A 5 -19.48 -5.09 -11.91
C ASP A 5 -19.16 -6.41 -12.65
N ARG A 6 -17.96 -6.52 -13.22
CA ARG A 6 -17.46 -7.75 -13.87
C ARG A 6 -16.93 -8.78 -12.88
N LEU A 7 -16.74 -8.40 -11.61
CA LEU A 7 -16.28 -9.31 -10.56
C LEU A 7 -17.44 -10.21 -10.09
N ASP A 8 -17.09 -11.42 -9.65
CA ASP A 8 -18.02 -12.27 -8.89
C ASP A 8 -18.48 -11.51 -7.63
N ALA A 9 -19.78 -11.57 -7.33
CA ALA A 9 -20.38 -10.81 -6.23
C ALA A 9 -19.67 -11.02 -4.88
N ARG A 10 -19.08 -12.20 -4.64
CA ARG A 10 -18.33 -12.49 -3.41
C ARG A 10 -17.03 -11.70 -3.26
N PHE A 11 -16.49 -11.20 -4.37
CA PHE A 11 -15.24 -10.43 -4.42
C PHE A 11 -15.47 -8.98 -4.85
N ARG A 12 -16.72 -8.55 -4.90
CA ARG A 12 -17.11 -7.22 -5.33
C ARG A 12 -17.47 -6.37 -4.12
N ILE A 13 -16.96 -5.14 -4.09
CA ILE A 13 -17.44 -4.10 -3.18
C ILE A 13 -18.68 -3.45 -3.82
N GLU A 14 -19.78 -3.37 -3.07
CA GLU A 14 -21.04 -2.80 -3.57
C GLU A 14 -20.91 -1.32 -3.94
N LYS A 15 -21.72 -0.88 -4.91
CA LYS A 15 -21.63 0.47 -5.51
C LYS A 15 -21.83 1.57 -4.47
N GLU A 16 -22.73 1.33 -3.53
CA GLU A 16 -23.06 2.24 -2.44
C GLU A 16 -21.87 2.47 -1.51
N ILE A 17 -20.95 1.50 -1.40
CA ILE A 17 -19.74 1.60 -0.60
C ILE A 17 -18.70 2.44 -1.34
N TRP A 18 -18.54 2.25 -2.65
CA TRP A 18 -17.70 3.13 -3.47
C TRP A 18 -18.16 4.59 -3.41
N ALA A 19 -19.46 4.85 -3.35
CA ALA A 19 -20.00 6.20 -3.21
C ALA A 19 -19.59 6.90 -1.90
N ARG A 20 -19.22 6.15 -0.85
CA ARG A 20 -18.72 6.69 0.42
C ARG A 20 -17.24 7.06 0.38
N ILE A 21 -16.50 6.59 -0.62
CA ILE A 21 -15.08 6.87 -0.82
C ILE A 21 -14.81 7.40 -2.24
N PRO A 22 -15.43 8.55 -2.61
CA PRO A 22 -15.42 9.04 -3.99
C PRO A 22 -14.01 9.33 -4.52
N ALA A 23 -13.04 9.59 -3.64
CA ALA A 23 -11.63 9.77 -3.99
C ALA A 23 -11.08 8.59 -4.82
N TYR A 24 -11.52 7.36 -4.54
CA TYR A 24 -11.09 6.15 -5.25
C TYR A 24 -11.58 6.09 -6.72
N GLY A 25 -12.47 7.00 -7.14
CA GLY A 25 -12.92 7.11 -8.53
C GLY A 25 -11.80 7.39 -9.54
N ALA A 26 -10.69 7.99 -9.10
CA ALA A 26 -9.53 8.30 -9.94
C ALA A 26 -8.42 7.24 -9.87
N TYR A 27 -8.62 6.14 -9.13
CA TYR A 27 -7.60 5.12 -8.91
C TYR A 27 -7.69 3.99 -9.93
N GLY A 28 -6.53 3.48 -10.33
CA GLY A 28 -6.42 2.24 -11.10
C GLY A 28 -6.41 1.03 -10.18
N PHE A 29 -7.08 -0.05 -10.60
CA PHE A 29 -7.10 -1.31 -9.87
C PHE A 29 -6.64 -2.44 -10.76
N ALA A 30 -5.83 -3.35 -10.19
CA ALA A 30 -5.44 -4.59 -10.83
C ALA A 30 -5.96 -5.76 -10.00
N VAL A 31 -6.94 -6.49 -10.56
CA VAL A 31 -7.57 -7.62 -9.87
C VAL A 31 -7.07 -8.93 -10.48
N PHE A 32 -6.40 -9.76 -9.67
CA PHE A 32 -5.87 -11.04 -10.10
C PHE A 32 -6.73 -12.17 -9.55
N ARG A 33 -7.39 -12.90 -10.45
CA ARG A 33 -8.02 -14.17 -10.11
C ARG A 33 -7.02 -15.29 -10.35
N LEU A 34 -6.47 -15.84 -9.27
CA LEU A 34 -5.59 -17.01 -9.35
C LEU A 34 -6.43 -18.29 -9.34
N LYS A 35 -6.01 -19.29 -10.12
CA LYS A 35 -6.58 -20.64 -10.02
C LYS A 35 -6.11 -21.28 -8.71
N ALA A 36 -6.93 -22.16 -8.15
CA ALA A 36 -6.49 -23.01 -7.04
C ALA A 36 -5.24 -23.79 -7.48
N GLY A 37 -4.21 -23.81 -6.64
CA GLY A 37 -2.97 -24.49 -6.99
C GLY A 37 -3.10 -26.00 -6.90
N GLU A 38 -2.42 -26.71 -7.80
CA GLU A 38 -2.27 -28.17 -7.73
C GLU A 38 -0.92 -28.50 -7.07
N LYS A 39 -0.91 -29.25 -5.95
CA LYS A 39 0.31 -29.65 -5.21
C LYS A 39 1.19 -28.45 -4.77
N ARG A 40 2.47 -28.69 -4.46
CA ARG A 40 3.49 -27.65 -4.19
C ARG A 40 3.77 -26.84 -5.47
N GLN A 41 2.95 -25.85 -5.76
CA GLN A 41 3.23 -24.87 -6.80
C GLN A 41 4.09 -23.73 -6.26
N ASN A 42 5.19 -23.45 -6.95
CA ASN A 42 5.96 -22.22 -6.73
C ASN A 42 5.20 -21.06 -7.36
N VAL A 43 4.49 -20.29 -6.54
CA VAL A 43 3.90 -19.03 -6.97
C VAL A 43 5.01 -17.98 -7.01
N HIS A 44 5.30 -17.46 -8.21
CA HIS A 44 6.25 -16.36 -8.34
C HIS A 44 5.61 -15.07 -7.83
N PRO A 45 6.31 -14.28 -6.99
CA PRO A 45 5.84 -12.96 -6.59
C PRO A 45 5.59 -12.10 -7.83
N MET A 46 4.40 -11.51 -7.93
CA MET A 46 4.08 -10.51 -8.95
C MET A 46 4.33 -9.13 -8.36
N ALA A 47 5.03 -8.28 -9.10
CA ALA A 47 5.18 -6.87 -8.80
C ALA A 47 4.63 -6.06 -9.98
N PHE A 48 3.81 -5.06 -9.68
CA PHE A 48 3.32 -4.10 -10.67
C PHE A 48 3.86 -2.73 -10.34
N SER A 49 4.26 -2.01 -11.36
CA SER A 49 4.63 -0.59 -11.26
C SER A 49 3.60 0.20 -12.05
N PHE A 50 3.05 1.22 -11.41
CA PHE A 50 2.16 2.19 -12.03
C PHE A 50 2.84 3.55 -11.99
N PRO A 51 2.64 4.41 -13.01
CA PRO A 51 3.02 5.81 -12.89
C PRO A 51 2.36 6.41 -11.65
N THR A 52 3.15 7.12 -10.83
CA THR A 52 2.59 7.86 -9.71
C THR A 52 1.80 9.05 -10.25
N ALA A 53 0.59 9.26 -9.74
CA ALA A 53 -0.22 10.44 -10.08
C ALA A 53 0.39 11.73 -9.51
N ASP A 54 1.10 11.62 -8.39
CA ASP A 54 1.80 12.73 -7.75
C ASP A 54 3.20 12.30 -7.29
N PRO A 55 4.27 12.70 -7.99
CA PRO A 55 5.64 12.33 -7.63
C PRO A 55 6.16 13.05 -6.38
N SER A 56 5.46 14.09 -5.89
CA SER A 56 5.85 14.80 -4.67
C SER A 56 5.40 14.09 -3.38
N ARG A 57 4.63 13.00 -3.49
CA ARG A 57 4.08 12.28 -2.34
C ARG A 57 4.28 10.77 -2.46
N ILE A 58 4.37 10.11 -1.31
CA ILE A 58 4.29 8.65 -1.18
C ILE A 58 2.92 8.33 -0.59
N PHE A 59 2.23 7.39 -1.23
CA PHE A 59 0.91 6.91 -0.85
C PHE A 59 1.00 5.57 -0.14
N PHE A 60 0.33 5.43 1.00
CA PHE A 60 0.04 4.15 1.62
C PHE A 60 -1.48 3.93 1.64
N PRO A 61 -1.99 2.87 0.98
CA PRO A 61 -3.41 2.53 1.01
C PRO A 61 -3.74 1.95 2.39
N THR A 62 -4.23 2.80 3.28
CA THR A 62 -4.48 2.45 4.69
C THR A 62 -5.96 2.46 5.06
N VAL A 63 -6.84 2.93 4.17
CA VAL A 63 -8.29 2.77 4.36
C VAL A 63 -8.66 1.28 4.42
N HIS A 64 -9.43 0.89 5.42
CA HIS A 64 -10.04 -0.43 5.53
C HIS A 64 -11.52 -0.38 5.17
N ILE A 65 -11.94 -1.42 4.46
CA ILE A 65 -13.33 -1.68 4.11
C ILE A 65 -13.57 -3.15 4.43
N HIS A 66 -14.46 -3.42 5.37
CA HIS A 66 -14.93 -4.76 5.69
C HIS A 66 -16.41 -4.71 6.03
N ASP A 67 -17.05 -5.87 6.03
CA ASP A 67 -18.47 -6.03 6.37
C ASP A 67 -19.42 -5.13 5.56
N GLY A 68 -19.01 -4.79 4.33
CA GLY A 68 -19.74 -3.87 3.46
C GLY A 68 -19.89 -2.47 4.04
N THR A 69 -18.97 -2.00 4.89
CA THR A 69 -19.03 -0.67 5.51
C THR A 69 -17.68 0.03 5.46
N VAL A 70 -17.72 1.36 5.32
CA VAL A 70 -16.56 2.23 5.56
C VAL A 70 -16.78 2.87 6.92
N HIS A 71 -16.11 2.37 7.95
CA HIS A 71 -16.18 2.93 9.29
C HIS A 71 -15.37 4.24 9.37
N GLN A 72 -15.77 5.17 10.23
CA GLN A 72 -15.01 6.42 10.44
C GLN A 72 -13.66 6.16 11.13
N LYS A 73 -13.61 5.16 12.01
CA LYS A 73 -12.42 4.74 12.73
C LYS A 73 -12.23 3.25 12.61
N GLU A 74 -10.98 2.83 12.53
CA GLU A 74 -10.60 1.42 12.44
C GLU A 74 -9.44 1.06 13.34
N VAL A 75 -9.26 -0.25 13.56
CA VAL A 75 -8.12 -0.77 14.32
C VAL A 75 -6.96 -1.05 13.38
N PHE A 76 -5.85 -0.35 13.63
CA PHE A 76 -4.62 -0.48 12.87
C PHE A 76 -3.59 -1.32 13.63
N ASP A 77 -2.84 -2.12 12.88
CA ASP A 77 -1.62 -2.80 13.34
C ASP A 77 -0.63 -2.88 12.16
N HIS A 78 -0.34 -1.72 11.58
CA HIS A 78 0.48 -1.62 10.37
C HIS A 78 1.85 -1.02 10.68
N SER A 79 2.89 -1.60 10.08
CA SER A 79 4.20 -0.97 9.98
C SER A 79 4.37 -0.43 8.56
N LEU A 80 4.58 0.88 8.44
CA LEU A 80 4.81 1.54 7.15
C LEU A 80 6.31 1.77 6.97
N TYR A 81 6.83 1.49 5.77
CA TYR A 81 8.23 1.66 5.43
C TYR A 81 8.39 2.48 4.15
N CYS A 82 9.37 3.39 4.10
CA CYS A 82 9.73 4.09 2.87
C CYS A 82 11.21 4.50 2.81
N GLN A 83 11.65 4.87 1.60
CA GLN A 83 12.90 5.59 1.35
C GLN A 83 12.55 6.93 0.70
N THR A 84 12.99 8.03 1.28
CA THR A 84 12.52 9.37 0.92
C THR A 84 13.59 10.44 1.14
N ALA A 85 13.52 11.52 0.38
CA ALA A 85 14.35 12.70 0.59
C ALA A 85 13.76 13.65 1.65
N SER A 86 12.45 13.54 1.93
CA SER A 86 11.70 14.41 2.84
C SER A 86 12.32 14.52 4.23
N SER A 87 12.61 15.76 4.65
CA SER A 87 13.13 16.06 5.98
C SER A 87 12.12 15.74 7.08
N GLU A 88 10.82 15.90 6.82
CA GLU A 88 9.76 15.60 7.77
C GLU A 88 9.80 14.13 8.21
N VAL A 89 9.90 13.22 7.24
CA VAL A 89 10.00 11.78 7.51
C VAL A 89 11.29 11.47 8.25
N LYS A 90 12.42 12.05 7.81
CA LYS A 90 13.72 11.85 8.47
C LYS A 90 13.75 12.29 9.94
N MET A 91 12.94 13.29 10.31
CA MET A 91 12.86 13.79 11.68
C MET A 91 11.84 13.04 12.55
N THR A 92 10.79 12.46 11.95
CA THR A 92 9.64 11.92 12.70
C THR A 92 9.53 10.40 12.67
N TRP A 93 10.10 9.74 11.65
CA TRP A 93 10.06 8.29 11.52
C TRP A 93 11.35 7.68 12.06
N ARG A 94 11.25 6.42 12.49
CA ARG A 94 12.41 5.67 12.95
C ARG A 94 13.29 5.30 11.75
N GLU A 95 14.50 5.83 11.73
CA GLU A 95 15.52 5.50 10.74
C GLU A 95 16.15 4.11 11.01
N SER A 96 16.52 3.40 9.95
CA SER A 96 17.31 2.17 10.02
C SER A 96 18.73 2.43 10.53
N THR A 97 19.35 1.44 11.17
CA THR A 97 20.71 1.55 11.73
C THR A 97 21.82 1.67 10.66
N GLY A 98 21.48 1.56 9.38
CA GLY A 98 22.41 1.65 8.26
C GLY A 98 21.66 1.65 6.93
N HIS A 99 22.42 1.50 5.84
CA HIS A 99 21.88 1.47 4.47
C HIS A 99 21.11 0.18 4.20
N ALA A 100 20.10 0.25 3.33
CA ALA A 100 19.21 -0.84 2.98
C ALA A 100 19.95 -2.13 2.62
N ARG A 101 21.06 -2.05 1.88
CA ARG A 101 21.84 -3.21 1.46
C ARG A 101 22.45 -4.03 2.58
N GLN A 102 22.56 -3.48 3.79
CA GLN A 102 23.10 -4.18 4.95
C GLN A 102 22.11 -5.20 5.51
N PHE A 103 20.81 -5.08 5.20
CA PHE A 103 19.75 -5.92 5.76
C PHE A 103 18.68 -6.37 4.75
N ALA A 104 18.67 -5.86 3.53
CA ALA A 104 17.76 -6.27 2.46
C ALA A 104 18.52 -6.82 1.24
N SER A 105 17.91 -7.79 0.53
CA SER A 105 18.41 -8.33 -0.73
C SER A 105 18.17 -7.35 -1.90
N THR A 106 18.87 -6.21 -1.87
CA THR A 106 18.67 -5.07 -2.79
C THR A 106 18.91 -5.44 -4.26
N ASP A 107 19.86 -6.33 -4.56
CA ASP A 107 20.10 -6.85 -5.92
C ASP A 107 18.88 -7.59 -6.50
N ARG A 108 18.07 -8.21 -5.63
CA ARG A 108 16.82 -8.88 -6.02
C ARG A 108 15.63 -7.93 -6.14
N SER A 109 15.74 -6.71 -5.64
CA SER A 109 14.64 -5.74 -5.59
C SER A 109 14.33 -5.08 -6.94
N ARG A 110 15.19 -5.29 -7.96
CA ARG A 110 15.04 -4.72 -9.31
C ARG A 110 14.86 -3.20 -9.29
N GLY A 111 15.54 -2.50 -8.38
CA GLY A 111 15.49 -1.04 -8.24
C GLY A 111 14.36 -0.51 -7.36
N THR A 112 13.50 -1.38 -6.81
CA THR A 112 12.44 -0.97 -5.86
C THR A 112 13.01 -0.47 -4.54
N ILE A 113 14.19 -0.97 -4.14
CA ILE A 113 14.90 -0.54 -2.94
C ILE A 113 16.22 0.10 -3.37
N ARG A 114 16.48 1.32 -2.89
CA ARG A 114 17.75 2.03 -3.11
C ARG A 114 18.80 1.51 -2.13
N PRO A 115 19.86 0.84 -2.60
CA PRO A 115 20.75 0.05 -1.74
C PRO A 115 21.55 0.89 -0.74
N ASP A 116 21.95 2.09 -1.14
CA ASP A 116 22.83 2.98 -0.39
C ASP A 116 22.07 4.11 0.35
N GLU A 117 20.77 3.96 0.52
CA GLU A 117 19.93 4.85 1.33
C GLU A 117 19.41 4.13 2.59
N HIS A 118 19.10 4.90 3.64
CA HIS A 118 18.38 4.39 4.81
C HIS A 118 16.91 4.07 4.48
N VAL A 119 16.27 3.31 5.37
CA VAL A 119 14.83 3.03 5.34
C VAL A 119 14.21 3.63 6.60
N TYR A 120 13.05 4.26 6.44
CA TYR A 120 12.31 4.88 7.53
C TYR A 120 11.06 4.07 7.85
N LYS A 121 10.78 3.89 9.14
CA LYS A 121 9.61 3.16 9.65
C LYS A 121 8.74 4.05 10.52
N THR A 122 7.43 3.96 10.33
CA THR A 122 6.45 4.35 11.34
C THR A 122 5.46 3.22 11.60
N SER A 123 4.63 3.37 12.63
CA SER A 123 3.56 2.43 12.96
C SER A 123 2.22 3.15 13.05
N LEU A 124 1.19 2.54 12.48
CA LEU A 124 -0.20 2.87 12.75
C LEU A 124 -0.74 1.78 13.68
N PHE A 125 -1.07 2.14 14.92
CA PHE A 125 -1.49 1.17 15.93
C PHE A 125 -2.69 1.65 16.73
N GLY A 126 -3.65 0.77 16.95
CA GLY A 126 -4.86 1.05 17.73
C GLY A 126 -5.98 1.68 16.91
N LYS A 127 -6.96 2.28 17.60
CA LYS A 127 -8.18 2.81 16.97
C LYS A 127 -7.93 4.23 16.41
N LEU A 128 -7.73 4.34 15.10
CA LEU A 128 -7.40 5.58 14.40
C LEU A 128 -8.47 5.95 13.36
N ASP A 129 -8.39 7.15 12.80
CA ASP A 129 -9.26 7.55 11.69
C ASP A 129 -8.98 6.70 10.46
N ASN A 130 -10.04 6.18 9.85
CA ASN A 130 -9.95 5.29 8.71
C ASN A 130 -9.69 6.08 7.42
N THR A 131 -8.43 6.48 7.24
CA THR A 131 -7.99 7.34 6.15
C THR A 131 -6.69 6.83 5.55
N ASP A 132 -6.44 7.19 4.30
CA ASP A 132 -5.18 6.84 3.65
C ASP A 132 -4.04 7.72 4.15
N THR A 133 -2.86 7.13 4.25
CA THR A 133 -1.67 7.83 4.71
C THR A 133 -0.90 8.39 3.51
N TRP A 134 -0.65 9.69 3.55
CA TRP A 134 0.14 10.41 2.55
C TRP A 134 1.31 11.09 3.24
N ILE A 135 2.51 10.94 2.67
CA ILE A 135 3.70 11.66 3.12
C ILE A 135 4.32 12.43 1.96
N ARG A 136 4.99 13.54 2.25
CA ARG A 136 5.81 14.23 1.25
C ARG A 136 7.04 13.39 0.92
N ALA A 137 7.37 13.31 -0.36
CA ALA A 137 8.51 12.54 -0.88
C ALA A 137 9.81 13.37 -0.95
N VAL A 138 9.69 14.70 -0.97
CA VAL A 138 10.77 15.68 -1.04
C VAL A 138 10.58 16.79 -0.02
#